data_AF-A0A8S9HYE8-F1
#
_entry.id   AF-A0A8S9HYE8-F1
#
_cell.length_a   1.000
_cell.length_b   1.000
_cell.length_c   1.000
_cell.angle_alpha   90.00
_cell.angle_beta   90.00
_cell.angle_gamma   90.00
#
_symmetry.space_group_name_H-M   'P 1'
#
loop_
_entity.id
_entity.type
_entity.pdbx_description
1 polymer ?
#
loop_
_entity_poly.entity_id
_entity_poly.type
_entity_poly.pdbx_seq_one_letter_code
_entity_poly.pdbx_strand_id
1 'polypeptide(L)'
;MGVFGQLHSKPGVAAPRATEDQLKKASALMRRLELKDFSVCQFANPALQRHYAMLQAIALDEDELGETRDETLPDEGGMNRPGVVKAIEEFKESIYGDDSEEESDSGAKEKSRKRKAADAGDYDFVELAKTGKLKDLTVVELKTYLTANNLPLSGKKDALINRILAHVSK
;
A
#
# COMPACT_ATOMS: atom_id res chain seq x y z
N MET A 1 34.42 -17.32 18.12
CA MET A 1 32.95 -17.37 18.26
C MET A 1 32.34 -17.06 16.90
N GLY A 2 31.84 -18.08 16.20
CA GLY A 2 31.18 -17.88 14.90
C GLY A 2 29.75 -17.40 15.11
N VAL A 3 29.41 -16.24 14.54
CA VAL A 3 28.02 -15.77 14.44
C VAL A 3 27.35 -16.64 13.38
N PHE A 4 26.59 -17.65 13.80
CA PHE A 4 25.65 -18.32 12.91
C PHE A 4 24.56 -17.29 12.56
N GLY A 5 24.60 -16.79 11.32
CA GLY A 5 23.60 -15.85 10.80
C GLY A 5 22.20 -16.44 10.93
N GLN A 6 21.25 -15.59 11.30
CA GLN A 6 19.88 -16.00 11.59
C GLN A 6 19.18 -16.40 10.28
N LEU A 7 18.96 -17.70 10.09
CA LEU A 7 18.19 -18.23 8.96
C LEU A 7 16.70 -18.11 9.28
N HIS A 8 16.02 -17.19 8.61
CA HIS A 8 14.57 -17.03 8.71
C HIS A 8 13.91 -18.02 7.74
N SER A 9 13.57 -19.22 8.23
CA SER A 9 12.79 -20.20 7.45
C SER A 9 11.32 -20.12 7.84
N LYS A 10 10.45 -19.78 6.89
CA LYS A 10 8.99 -19.90 7.08
C LYS A 10 8.59 -21.37 6.92
N PRO A 11 7.78 -21.94 7.83
CA PRO A 11 7.34 -23.33 7.72
C PRO A 11 6.61 -23.56 6.40
N GLY A 12 6.90 -24.69 5.76
CA GLY A 12 6.54 -25.02 4.38
C GLY A 12 5.04 -25.19 4.17
N VAL A 13 4.39 -24.12 3.72
CA VAL A 13 3.17 -24.24 2.92
C VAL A 13 3.61 -24.76 1.56
N ALA A 14 3.05 -25.89 1.10
CA ALA A 14 3.29 -26.40 -0.24
C ALA A 14 2.83 -25.34 -1.25
N ALA A 15 3.80 -24.66 -1.87
CA ALA A 15 3.50 -23.63 -2.86
C ALA A 15 2.91 -24.29 -4.11
N PRO A 16 1.80 -23.75 -4.66
CA PRO A 16 1.27 -24.22 -5.93
C PRO A 16 2.34 -24.07 -7.02
N ARG A 17 2.46 -25.08 -7.88
CA ARG A 17 3.40 -25.07 -9.01
C ARG A 17 2.73 -24.47 -10.24
N ALA A 18 3.46 -23.62 -10.95
CA ALA A 18 3.04 -23.09 -12.24
C ALA A 18 3.04 -24.17 -13.32
N THR A 19 2.22 -23.99 -14.35
CA THR A 19 2.22 -24.83 -15.55
C THR A 19 3.41 -24.48 -16.47
N GLU A 20 3.78 -25.40 -17.38
CA GLU A 20 4.89 -25.16 -18.32
C GLU A 20 4.63 -23.96 -19.24
N ASP A 21 3.36 -23.73 -19.63
CA ASP A 21 2.96 -22.59 -20.44
C ASP A 21 3.14 -21.26 -19.72
N GLN A 22 2.76 -21.20 -18.44
CA GLN A 22 2.98 -20.04 -17.57
C GLN A 22 4.47 -19.74 -17.42
N LEU A 23 5.29 -20.78 -17.24
CA LEU A 23 6.74 -20.64 -17.13
C LEU A 23 7.38 -20.13 -18.43
N LYS A 24 6.91 -20.61 -19.58
CA LYS A 24 7.40 -20.16 -20.90
C LYS A 24 7.05 -18.70 -21.16
N LYS A 25 5.83 -18.27 -20.83
CA LYS A 25 5.39 -16.86 -20.92
C LYS A 25 6.17 -15.96 -19.96
N ALA A 26 6.39 -16.40 -18.72
CA ALA A 26 7.24 -15.70 -17.76
C ALA A 26 8.68 -15.53 -18.26
N SER A 27 9.28 -16.60 -18.80
CA SER A 27 10.64 -16.55 -19.34
C SER A 27 10.76 -15.59 -20.53
N ALA A 28 9.74 -15.54 -21.39
CA ALA A 28 9.70 -14.59 -22.50
C ALA A 28 9.64 -13.13 -22.01
N LEU A 29 8.85 -12.84 -20.97
CA LEU A 29 8.78 -11.53 -20.32
C LEU A 29 10.12 -11.15 -19.68
N MET A 30 10.75 -12.05 -18.92
CA MET A 30 12.04 -11.80 -18.28
C MET A 30 13.12 -11.42 -19.30
N ARG A 31 13.18 -12.12 -20.44
CA ARG A 31 14.14 -11.81 -21.52
C ARG A 31 13.93 -10.43 -22.16
N ARG A 32 12.71 -9.89 -22.10
CA ARG A 32 12.40 -8.54 -22.62
C ARG A 32 12.78 -7.45 -21.63
N LEU A 33 12.73 -7.75 -20.32
CA LEU A 33 13.05 -6.84 -19.22
C LEU A 33 14.49 -6.96 -18.73
N GLU A 34 15.27 -7.90 -19.29
CA GLU A 34 16.64 -8.17 -18.87
C GLU A 34 17.55 -6.94 -19.13
N LEU A 35 18.18 -6.48 -18.05
CA LEU A 35 19.25 -5.48 -18.10
C LEU A 35 20.55 -6.18 -18.52
N LYS A 36 20.89 -6.10 -19.81
CA LYS A 36 22.04 -6.82 -20.40
C LYS A 36 23.40 -6.48 -19.76
N ASP A 37 23.60 -5.22 -19.40
CA ASP A 37 24.88 -4.69 -18.93
C ASP A 37 24.75 -4.10 -17.51
N PHE A 38 24.12 -4.85 -16.61
CA PHE A 38 23.97 -4.42 -15.22
C PHE A 38 25.35 -4.20 -14.56
N SER A 39 25.56 -3.00 -14.02
CA SER A 39 26.73 -2.68 -13.19
C SER A 39 26.28 -2.10 -11.85
N VAL A 40 27.00 -2.45 -10.78
CA VAL A 40 26.73 -1.93 -9.43
C VAL A 40 26.94 -0.41 -9.37
N CYS A 41 27.79 0.13 -10.24
CA CYS A 41 28.07 1.57 -10.33
C CYS A 41 27.09 2.32 -11.25
N GLN A 42 26.10 1.63 -11.85
CA GLN A 42 25.16 2.25 -12.79
C GLN A 42 24.13 3.16 -12.10
N PHE A 43 23.85 2.93 -10.82
CA PHE A 43 22.82 3.63 -10.08
C PHE A 43 23.41 4.37 -8.89
N ALA A 44 23.29 5.70 -8.88
CA ALA A 44 23.65 6.49 -7.73
C ALA A 44 22.55 6.48 -6.65
N ASN A 45 22.93 6.59 -5.37
CA ASN A 45 21.96 6.74 -4.29
C ASN A 45 21.29 8.14 -4.36
N PRO A 46 19.99 8.25 -4.66
CA PRO A 46 19.34 9.54 -4.88
C PRO A 46 19.34 10.44 -3.62
N ALA A 47 19.26 9.84 -2.43
CA ALA A 47 19.30 10.59 -1.18
C ALA A 47 20.68 11.21 -0.93
N LEU A 48 21.75 10.47 -1.25
CA LEU A 48 23.11 11.00 -1.16
C LEU A 48 23.36 12.07 -2.23
N GLN A 49 22.93 11.84 -3.47
CA GLN A 49 23.07 12.84 -4.54
C GLN A 49 22.38 14.16 -4.16
N ARG A 50 21.14 14.09 -3.67
CA ARG A 50 20.40 15.26 -3.19
C ARG A 50 21.08 15.97 -2.02
N HIS A 51 21.64 15.20 -1.08
CA HIS A 51 22.35 15.77 0.06
C HIS A 51 23.59 16.56 -0.38
N TYR A 52 24.42 15.99 -1.25
CA TYR A 52 25.61 16.68 -1.75
C TYR A 52 25.29 17.87 -2.64
N ALA A 53 24.25 17.78 -3.48
CA ALA A 53 23.76 18.92 -4.26
C ALA A 53 23.35 20.10 -3.36
N MET A 54 22.69 19.81 -2.23
CA MET A 54 22.32 20.83 -1.24
C MET A 54 23.54 21.45 -0.55
N LEU A 55 24.51 20.63 -0.13
CA LEU A 55 25.74 21.13 0.47
C LEU A 55 26.53 22.02 -0.51
N GLN A 56 26.57 21.63 -1.78
CA GLN A 56 27.23 22.40 -2.82
C GLN A 56 26.55 23.75 -3.06
N ALA A 57 25.21 23.78 -3.15
CA ALA A 57 24.46 25.03 -3.33
C ALA A 57 24.72 26.01 -2.17
N ILE A 58 24.71 25.50 -0.93
CA ILE A 58 25.03 26.31 0.27
C ILE A 58 26.48 26.82 0.21
N ALA A 59 27.42 26.02 -0.28
CA ALA A 59 28.83 26.40 -0.36
C ALA A 59 29.13 27.44 -1.46
N LEU A 60 28.29 27.50 -2.51
CA LEU A 60 28.42 28.41 -3.64
C LEU A 60 27.47 29.63 -3.55
N ASP A 61 26.68 29.73 -2.47
CA ASP A 61 25.60 30.72 -2.31
C ASP A 61 24.60 30.71 -3.50
N GLU A 62 24.29 29.51 -4.02
CA GLU A 62 23.26 29.30 -5.05
C GLU A 62 21.87 29.14 -4.41
N ASP A 63 20.88 29.90 -4.89
CA ASP A 63 19.50 29.84 -4.40
C ASP A 63 18.72 28.61 -4.91
N GLU A 64 19.18 27.99 -5.99
CA GLU A 64 18.55 26.85 -6.64
C GLU A 64 19.37 25.57 -6.46
N LEU A 65 18.70 24.48 -6.10
CA LEU A 65 19.33 23.16 -6.06
C LEU A 65 19.45 22.61 -7.48
N GLY A 66 20.64 22.13 -7.85
CA GLY A 66 20.84 21.39 -9.09
C GLY A 66 19.89 20.19 -9.19
N GLU A 67 19.38 19.92 -10.40
CA GLU A 67 18.45 18.82 -10.64
C GLU A 67 19.14 17.46 -10.41
N THR A 68 18.78 16.78 -9.32
CA THR A 68 19.25 15.41 -9.05
C THR A 68 18.26 14.41 -9.62
N ARG A 69 18.64 13.73 -10.71
CA ARG A 69 17.84 12.66 -11.31
C ARG A 69 17.88 11.39 -10.46
N ASP A 70 16.72 10.81 -10.19
CA ASP A 70 16.62 9.49 -9.59
C ASP A 70 16.73 8.41 -10.66
N GLU A 71 17.86 7.70 -10.66
CA GLU A 71 18.14 6.61 -11.59
C GLU A 71 17.55 5.27 -11.13
N THR A 72 17.03 5.20 -9.90
CA THR A 72 16.45 3.97 -9.34
C THR A 72 15.01 3.74 -9.79
N LEU A 73 14.39 4.75 -10.41
CA LEU A 73 13.05 4.64 -10.99
C LEU A 73 13.06 3.79 -12.27
N PRO A 74 12.00 2.99 -12.51
CA PRO A 74 11.88 2.22 -13.75
C PRO A 74 11.86 3.12 -15.00
N ASP A 75 12.43 2.61 -16.10
CA ASP A 75 12.33 3.25 -17.41
C ASP A 75 10.92 3.05 -17.99
N GLU A 76 10.02 4.02 -17.75
CA GLU A 76 8.65 4.00 -18.27
C GLU A 76 8.60 3.91 -19.81
N GLY A 77 9.53 4.59 -20.50
CA GLY A 77 9.60 4.55 -21.96
C GLY A 77 10.03 3.18 -22.48
N GLY A 78 10.94 2.51 -21.76
CA GLY A 78 11.33 1.13 -22.02
C GLY A 78 10.21 0.13 -21.75
N MET A 79 9.45 0.34 -20.67
CA MET A 79 8.37 -0.54 -20.24
C MET A 79 7.15 -0.47 -21.17
N ASN A 80 6.85 0.72 -21.71
CA ASN A 80 5.74 0.94 -22.63
C ASN A 80 6.03 0.48 -24.07
N ARG A 81 7.18 -0.14 -24.32
CA ARG A 81 7.47 -0.72 -25.64
C ARG A 81 6.45 -1.80 -25.96
N PRO A 82 5.91 -1.84 -27.19
CA PRO A 82 4.80 -2.74 -27.55
C PRO A 82 5.16 -4.22 -27.33
N GLY A 83 6.43 -4.60 -27.50
CA GLY A 83 6.90 -5.97 -27.27
C GLY A 83 7.00 -6.36 -25.80
N VAL A 84 7.12 -5.39 -24.88
CA VAL A 84 7.14 -5.60 -23.42
C VAL A 84 5.70 -5.66 -22.91
N VAL A 85 4.87 -4.68 -23.30
CA VAL A 85 3.44 -4.62 -22.96
C VAL A 85 2.73 -5.91 -23.38
N LYS A 86 2.93 -6.35 -24.63
CA LYS A 86 2.36 -7.62 -25.11
C LYS A 86 2.79 -8.83 -24.28
N ALA A 87 4.06 -8.89 -23.86
CA ALA A 87 4.54 -9.99 -23.03
C ALA A 87 3.95 -9.95 -21.61
N ILE A 88 3.68 -8.76 -21.07
CA ILE A 88 3.00 -8.56 -19.78
C ILE A 88 1.54 -9.02 -19.87
N GLU A 89 0.82 -8.61 -20.91
CA GLU A 89 -0.57 -9.00 -21.16
C GLU A 89 -0.70 -10.52 -21.33
N GLU A 90 0.11 -11.13 -22.21
CA GLU A 90 0.08 -12.58 -22.44
C GLU A 90 0.36 -13.40 -21.17
N PHE A 91 1.25 -12.88 -20.31
CA PHE A 91 1.55 -13.48 -19.00
C PHE A 91 0.39 -13.30 -18.03
N LYS A 92 -0.17 -12.08 -17.93
CA LYS A 92 -1.32 -11.76 -17.07
C LYS A 92 -2.52 -12.66 -17.40
N GLU A 93 -2.87 -12.79 -18.67
CA GLU A 93 -3.94 -13.67 -19.15
C GLU A 93 -3.69 -15.14 -18.77
N SER A 94 -2.44 -15.61 -18.76
CA SER A 94 -2.12 -17.01 -18.41
C SER A 94 -2.24 -17.35 -16.93
N ILE A 95 -2.18 -16.33 -16.07
CA ILE A 95 -2.20 -16.49 -14.62
C ILE A 95 -3.61 -16.19 -14.07
N TYR A 96 -4.20 -15.09 -14.53
CA TYR A 96 -5.46 -14.56 -14.00
C TYR A 96 -6.68 -14.88 -14.86
N GLY A 97 -6.50 -15.26 -16.14
CA GLY A 97 -7.61 -15.48 -17.06
C GLY A 97 -8.40 -14.20 -17.34
N ASP A 98 -9.71 -14.36 -17.60
CA ASP A 98 -10.66 -13.25 -17.84
C ASP A 98 -11.09 -12.54 -16.54
N ASP A 99 -10.85 -13.16 -15.38
CA ASP A 99 -11.00 -12.56 -14.03
C ASP A 99 -9.81 -11.65 -13.67
N SER A 100 -9.25 -10.98 -14.67
CA SER A 100 -8.36 -9.86 -14.42
C SER A 100 -9.20 -8.70 -13.89
N GLU A 101 -9.48 -8.69 -12.59
CA GLU A 101 -9.79 -7.44 -11.90
C GLU A 101 -8.61 -6.51 -12.16
N GLU A 102 -8.80 -5.57 -13.09
CA GLU A 102 -7.87 -4.48 -13.27
C GLU A 102 -7.88 -3.70 -11.97
N GLU A 103 -6.90 -3.98 -11.10
CA GLU A 103 -6.38 -2.97 -10.20
C GLU A 103 -5.75 -1.91 -11.11
N SER A 104 -6.61 -1.09 -11.70
CA SER A 104 -6.24 0.12 -12.42
C SER A 104 -5.36 0.89 -11.45
N ASP A 105 -4.13 1.15 -11.87
CA ASP A 105 -3.22 2.05 -11.20
C ASP A 105 -3.95 3.39 -11.01
N SER A 106 -4.60 3.56 -9.87
CA SER A 106 -4.92 4.86 -9.34
C SER A 106 -3.58 5.42 -8.89
N GLY A 107 -2.80 5.89 -9.87
CA GLY A 107 -1.62 6.68 -9.68
C GLY A 107 -1.92 7.65 -8.55
N ALA A 108 -1.06 7.61 -7.54
CA ALA A 108 -1.16 8.40 -6.34
C ALA A 108 -1.25 9.89 -6.70
N LYS A 109 -2.47 10.37 -6.96
CA LYS A 109 -2.82 11.75 -6.72
C LYS A 109 -2.84 11.88 -5.21
N GLU A 110 -1.68 12.21 -4.68
CA GLU A 110 -1.47 12.75 -3.35
C GLU A 110 -2.31 14.03 -3.21
N LYS A 111 -3.63 13.87 -3.05
CA LYS A 111 -4.45 14.84 -2.35
C LYS A 111 -4.31 14.50 -0.88
N SER A 112 -3.30 15.11 -0.30
CA SER A 112 -3.22 15.54 1.09
C SER A 112 -4.59 15.55 1.79
N ARG A 113 -4.97 14.40 2.36
CA ARG A 113 -6.13 14.27 3.24
C ARG A 113 -5.70 13.57 4.53
N LYS A 114 -4.99 14.36 5.33
CA LYS A 114 -5.19 14.52 6.77
C LYS A 114 -5.75 13.27 7.49
N ARG A 115 -4.81 12.49 8.04
CA ARG A 115 -4.87 11.69 9.28
C ARG A 115 -6.27 11.22 9.71
N LYS A 116 -6.51 9.90 9.65
CA LYS A 116 -7.08 9.11 10.76
C LYS A 116 -7.17 7.64 10.37
N ALA A 117 -6.21 6.84 10.83
CA ALA A 117 -6.50 5.47 11.22
C ALA A 117 -6.79 5.53 12.71
N ALA A 118 -8.08 5.50 13.07
CA ALA A 118 -8.49 5.09 14.39
C ALA A 118 -8.81 3.60 14.25
N ASP A 119 -7.96 2.81 14.90
CA ASP A 119 -8.12 1.40 15.23
C ASP A 119 -9.60 1.04 15.44
N ALA A 120 -10.13 0.19 14.55
CA ALA A 120 -11.47 -0.36 14.69
C ALA A 120 -11.40 -1.46 15.76
N GLY A 121 -11.43 -1.04 17.02
CA GLY A 121 -11.76 -1.94 18.12
C GLY A 121 -13.15 -2.50 17.85
N ASP A 122 -13.21 -3.81 17.62
CA ASP A 122 -14.43 -4.61 17.59
C ASP A 122 -15.03 -4.59 19.01
N TYR A 123 -15.69 -3.48 19.34
CA TYR A 123 -16.37 -3.33 20.62
C TYR A 123 -17.75 -3.94 20.51
N ASP A 124 -18.07 -4.88 21.40
CA ASP A 124 -19.41 -5.44 21.49
C ASP A 124 -20.36 -4.42 22.15
N PHE A 125 -20.92 -3.54 21.32
CA PHE A 125 -21.82 -2.47 21.75
C PHE A 125 -23.06 -3.00 22.48
N VAL A 126 -23.41 -4.28 22.29
CA VAL A 126 -24.52 -4.94 22.98
C VAL A 126 -24.22 -5.14 24.46
N GLU A 127 -23.00 -5.53 24.83
CA GLU A 127 -22.58 -5.68 26.23
C GLU A 127 -22.37 -4.32 26.91
N LEU A 128 -21.82 -3.34 26.17
CA LEU A 128 -21.59 -1.99 26.68
C LEU A 128 -22.91 -1.25 26.97
N ALA A 129 -23.96 -1.51 26.17
CA ALA A 129 -25.31 -1.05 26.42
C ALA A 129 -25.91 -1.65 27.70
N LYS A 130 -25.76 -2.96 27.92
CA LYS A 130 -26.29 -3.66 29.10
C LYS A 130 -25.57 -3.26 30.40
N THR A 131 -24.27 -2.98 30.32
CA THR A 131 -23.44 -2.61 31.48
C THR A 131 -23.44 -1.10 31.78
N GLY A 132 -24.09 -0.29 30.95
CA GLY A 132 -24.20 1.17 31.15
C GLY A 132 -22.91 1.96 30.87
N LYS A 133 -21.90 1.33 30.28
CA LYS A 133 -20.56 1.91 30.02
C LYS A 133 -20.47 2.75 28.73
N LEU A 134 -21.57 2.90 27.99
CA LEU A 134 -21.64 3.75 26.78
C LEU A 134 -21.32 5.24 27.05
N LYS A 135 -21.39 5.69 28.31
CA LYS A 135 -21.03 7.07 28.71
C LYS A 135 -19.53 7.34 28.67
N ASP A 136 -18.72 6.29 28.82
CA ASP A 136 -17.25 6.38 28.85
C ASP A 136 -16.64 6.38 27.44
N LEU A 137 -17.39 5.87 26.43
CA LEU A 137 -16.97 5.87 25.03
C LEU A 137 -16.92 7.28 24.43
N THR A 138 -16.07 7.48 23.44
CA THR A 138 -15.96 8.77 22.76
C THR A 138 -17.10 8.96 21.75
N VAL A 139 -17.43 10.22 21.43
CA VAL A 139 -18.47 10.55 20.43
C VAL A 139 -18.14 9.96 19.05
N VAL A 140 -16.85 9.70 18.77
CA VAL A 140 -16.39 9.09 17.53
C VAL A 140 -16.79 7.61 17.48
N GLU A 141 -16.57 6.86 18.56
CA GLU A 141 -16.96 5.43 18.69
C GLU A 141 -18.48 5.23 18.69
N LEU A 142 -19.24 6.14 19.32
CA LEU A 142 -20.72 6.05 19.27
C LEU A 142 -21.25 6.27 17.84
N LYS A 143 -20.57 7.11 17.05
CA LYS A 143 -20.94 7.38 15.66
C LYS A 143 -20.58 6.23 14.72
N THR A 144 -19.52 5.46 14.98
CA THR A 144 -19.19 4.30 14.15
C THR A 144 -20.28 3.23 14.24
N TYR A 145 -20.76 2.90 15.44
CA TYR A 145 -21.88 1.96 15.60
C TYR A 145 -23.18 2.44 14.95
N LEU A 146 -23.53 3.72 15.12
CA LEU A 146 -24.73 4.28 14.49
C LEU A 146 -24.62 4.29 12.96
N THR A 147 -23.41 4.50 12.41
CA THR A 147 -23.17 4.43 10.95
C THR A 147 -23.33 2.99 10.44
N ALA A 148 -22.78 2.01 11.17
CA ALA A 148 -22.91 0.60 10.83
C ALA A 148 -24.38 0.11 10.84
N ASN A 149 -25.20 0.67 11.73
CA ASN A 149 -26.63 0.33 11.86
C ASN A 149 -27.56 1.29 11.10
N ASN A 150 -27.04 2.16 10.22
CA ASN A 150 -27.80 3.13 9.42
C ASN A 150 -28.73 4.05 10.26
N LEU A 151 -28.28 4.45 11.44
CA LEU A 151 -29.02 5.31 12.37
C LEU A 151 -28.53 6.77 12.29
N PRO A 152 -29.40 7.76 12.58
CA PRO A 152 -29.03 9.17 12.52
C PRO A 152 -27.89 9.54 13.49
N LEU A 153 -26.87 10.24 12.97
CA LEU A 153 -25.69 10.71 13.73
C LEU A 153 -25.88 12.09 14.39
N SER A 154 -27.10 12.62 14.36
CA SER A 154 -27.44 13.96 14.86
C SER A 154 -27.77 13.95 16.36
N GLY A 155 -27.16 14.87 17.11
CA GLY A 155 -27.39 15.08 18.54
C GLY A 155 -26.12 15.26 19.39
N LYS A 156 -26.31 15.70 20.65
CA LYS A 156 -25.27 15.69 21.70
C LYS A 156 -24.97 14.24 22.12
N LYS A 157 -23.85 14.01 22.82
CA LYS A 157 -23.37 12.67 23.23
C LYS A 157 -24.49 11.80 23.86
N ASP A 158 -25.29 12.37 24.75
CA ASP A 158 -26.40 11.65 25.42
C ASP A 158 -27.50 11.16 24.44
N ALA A 159 -27.77 11.93 23.38
CA ALA A 159 -28.75 11.55 22.36
C ALA A 159 -28.25 10.37 21.50
N LEU A 160 -26.94 10.26 21.28
CA LEU A 160 -26.34 9.12 20.58
C LEU A 160 -26.42 7.86 21.47
N ILE A 161 -26.12 7.99 22.77
CA ILE A 161 -26.19 6.89 23.74
C ILE A 161 -27.62 6.34 23.86
N ASN A 162 -28.61 7.21 24.01
CA ASN A 162 -30.03 6.80 24.11
C ASN A 162 -30.51 6.08 22.85
N ARG A 163 -30.02 6.47 21.68
CA ARG A 163 -30.36 5.83 20.40
C ARG A 163 -29.76 4.43 20.27
N ILE A 164 -28.52 4.25 20.74
CA ILE A 164 -27.86 2.94 20.80
C ILE A 164 -28.58 2.03 21.79
N LEU A 165 -28.93 2.53 22.98
CA LEU A 165 -29.70 1.78 23.98
C LEU A 165 -31.05 1.32 23.41
N ALA A 166 -31.78 2.19 22.72
CA ALA A 166 -33.06 1.85 22.10
C ALA A 166 -32.95 0.82 20.96
N HIS A 167 -31.82 0.79 20.24
CA HIS A 167 -31.56 -0.18 19.18
C HIS A 167 -31.19 -1.55 19.76
N VAL A 168 -30.37 -1.59 20.81
CA VAL A 168 -29.95 -2.82 21.48
C VAL A 168 -31.07 -3.44 22.34
N SER A 169 -32.01 -2.64 22.84
CA SER A 169 -33.15 -3.14 23.64
C SER A 169 -34.30 -3.71 22.81
N LYS A 170 -34.15 -3.76 21.48
CA LYS A 170 -35.19 -4.19 20.53
C LYS A 170 -34.84 -5.55 19.96
#